data_AF-A0A0F8QDD4-F1
#
_entry.id   AF-A0A0F8QDD4-F1
#
_cell.length_a   1.000
_cell.length_b   1.000
_cell.length_c   1.000
_cell.angle_alpha   90.00
_cell.angle_beta   90.00
_cell.angle_gamma   90.00
#
_symmetry.space_group_name_H-M   'P 1'
#
loop_
_entity.id
_entity.type
_entity.pdbx_description
1 polymer ?
#
loop_
_entity_poly.entity_id
_entity_poly.type
_entity_poly.pdbx_seq_one_letter_code
_entity_poly.pdbx_strand_id
1 'polypeptide(L)'
;YRPASSWNTSYVSWNKRDKNVAWKNAGGDWYDKKGVLQGSTPYATITFKGSTLPDNRYYELDVTELVKEYVTGKYENTGILIKTRTENNNYIAFYSNEGGIETQKPKLNITTKETPAPIIINETINEAIDNRLREASPDSVYQDSAFIDVGGMNDARYRDVIWFDLDEFNDTTEVTDSTLSLYWYYPAGNERPDDTVIEVYRPASEWNSSYVNWNKKDKNVAWKNAGGDWYDKNGITQGDTPYASIALKGSELPDNKYHEIDVTELVNEYVSGKYENTGFLIKARNENNNYIAFYSNECGKETQKPSLNITKKVSSENIPVVPEIIEKITLNATLTGAIDNRLREASPDAVYQDSTFIDVGGMNNAVYRDIMWFDLNEFNNATEVTSANLSLYWYYPAENSRLNDTVIEVYKPASSWNSSYVSWNNRDKNVAWKNPGGDWYDKNGVSQGDTPYASITLKGSELPDNKYHEIDVTELVNEYVSGNYANTGFLIKARDENNNYVAFYSNNCGNETQVPKLQLEYIN
;
A
#
# COMPACT_ATOMS: atom_id res chain seq x y z
N TYR A 1 -29.40 -17.69 -2.28
CA TYR A 1 -29.21 -18.07 -3.69
C TYR A 1 -29.36 -16.85 -4.57
N ARG A 2 -28.84 -16.89 -5.80
CA ARG A 2 -29.01 -15.81 -6.79
C ARG A 2 -30.27 -16.07 -7.62
N PRO A 3 -31.27 -15.18 -7.68
CA PRO A 3 -32.38 -15.33 -8.62
C PRO A 3 -31.87 -15.46 -10.06
N ALA A 4 -32.52 -16.30 -10.87
CA ALA A 4 -32.11 -16.51 -12.26
C ALA A 4 -32.57 -15.37 -13.19
N SER A 5 -33.42 -14.47 -12.70
CA SER A 5 -33.96 -13.34 -13.45
C SER A 5 -34.41 -12.24 -12.49
N SER A 6 -34.50 -11.01 -12.99
CA SER A 6 -35.16 -9.91 -12.28
C SER A 6 -36.65 -10.22 -12.03
N TRP A 7 -37.20 -9.55 -11.04
CA TRP A 7 -38.58 -9.72 -10.57
C TRP A 7 -39.16 -8.38 -10.14
N ASN A 8 -40.48 -8.28 -10.20
CA ASN A 8 -41.19 -7.04 -9.91
C ASN A 8 -41.87 -7.13 -8.54
N THR A 9 -41.48 -6.24 -7.63
CA THR A 9 -41.99 -6.18 -6.25
C THR A 9 -43.51 -6.07 -6.15
N SER A 10 -44.18 -5.50 -7.17
CA SER A 10 -45.64 -5.33 -7.19
C SER A 10 -46.41 -6.57 -7.67
N TYR A 11 -45.76 -7.51 -8.35
CA TYR A 11 -46.43 -8.64 -9.02
C TYR A 11 -45.83 -10.01 -8.69
N VAL A 12 -44.69 -10.04 -7.99
CA VAL A 12 -44.04 -11.28 -7.60
C VAL A 12 -44.97 -12.12 -6.73
N SER A 13 -45.06 -13.40 -7.06
CA SER A 13 -45.87 -14.40 -6.37
C SER A 13 -45.21 -15.77 -6.53
N TRP A 14 -45.78 -16.78 -5.88
CA TRP A 14 -45.29 -18.16 -5.98
C TRP A 14 -45.16 -18.65 -7.42
N ASN A 15 -46.07 -18.26 -8.31
CA ASN A 15 -46.10 -18.75 -9.69
C ASN A 15 -45.59 -17.73 -10.72
N LYS A 16 -45.45 -16.45 -10.35
CA LYS A 16 -45.10 -15.38 -11.30
C LYS A 16 -44.02 -14.46 -10.75
N ARG A 17 -43.06 -14.10 -11.60
CA ARG A 17 -42.00 -13.12 -11.28
C ARG A 17 -42.38 -11.68 -11.61
N ASP A 18 -43.31 -11.51 -12.52
CA ASP A 18 -43.80 -10.21 -12.98
C ASP A 18 -45.24 -10.34 -13.53
N LYS A 19 -45.86 -9.22 -13.92
CA LYS A 19 -47.18 -9.15 -14.52
C LYS A 19 -47.28 -10.08 -15.72
N ASN A 20 -48.01 -11.18 -15.53
CA ASN A 20 -48.22 -12.24 -16.53
C ASN A 20 -46.97 -13.01 -16.96
N VAL A 21 -45.86 -12.93 -16.20
CA VAL A 21 -44.64 -13.70 -16.47
C VAL A 21 -44.45 -14.76 -15.38
N ALA A 22 -44.60 -16.03 -15.75
CA ALA A 22 -44.44 -17.15 -14.83
C ALA A 22 -42.96 -17.44 -14.52
N TRP A 23 -42.69 -17.99 -13.33
CA TRP A 23 -41.45 -18.72 -13.10
C TRP A 23 -41.47 -20.02 -13.91
N LYS A 24 -40.29 -20.56 -14.26
CA LYS A 24 -40.22 -21.92 -14.82
C LYS A 24 -40.52 -22.96 -13.74
N ASN A 25 -40.06 -22.71 -12.51
CA ASN A 25 -40.36 -23.52 -11.33
C ASN A 25 -41.15 -22.69 -10.31
N ALA A 26 -42.24 -23.24 -9.80
CA ALA A 26 -43.02 -22.58 -8.77
C ALA A 26 -42.17 -22.39 -7.49
N GLY A 27 -42.23 -21.22 -6.87
CA GLY A 27 -41.33 -20.81 -5.79
C GLY A 27 -40.06 -20.08 -6.26
N GLY A 28 -39.82 -20.01 -7.57
CA GLY A 28 -38.75 -19.22 -8.18
C GLY A 28 -37.67 -20.03 -8.88
N ASP A 29 -36.92 -19.34 -9.75
CA ASP A 29 -35.74 -19.89 -10.42
C ASP A 29 -34.48 -19.26 -9.84
N TRP A 30 -33.46 -20.07 -9.53
CA TRP A 30 -32.20 -19.59 -8.97
C TRP A 30 -30.98 -20.31 -9.52
N TYR A 31 -29.83 -19.65 -9.40
CA TYR A 31 -28.52 -20.25 -9.53
C TYR A 31 -27.89 -20.42 -8.14
N ASP A 32 -27.23 -21.56 -7.96
CA ASP A 32 -26.37 -21.83 -6.82
C ASP A 32 -24.99 -21.19 -7.03
N LYS A 33 -24.12 -21.21 -6.02
CA LYS A 33 -22.81 -20.53 -6.11
C LYS A 33 -21.86 -21.13 -7.16
N LYS A 34 -22.16 -22.33 -7.65
CA LYS A 34 -21.43 -22.98 -8.75
C LYS A 34 -22.03 -22.67 -10.12
N GLY A 35 -23.01 -21.77 -10.18
CA GLY A 35 -23.70 -21.41 -11.41
C GLY A 35 -24.70 -22.46 -11.90
N VAL A 36 -25.11 -23.42 -11.05
CA VAL A 36 -26.06 -24.47 -11.44
C VAL A 36 -27.50 -23.97 -11.24
N LEU A 37 -28.31 -24.00 -12.31
CA LEU A 37 -29.74 -23.69 -12.24
C LEU A 37 -30.43 -24.73 -11.34
N GLN A 38 -31.20 -24.27 -10.35
CA GLN A 38 -31.83 -25.12 -9.32
C GLN A 38 -30.82 -25.93 -8.48
N GLY A 39 -29.56 -25.48 -8.41
CA GLY A 39 -28.52 -26.14 -7.63
C GLY A 39 -28.74 -26.03 -6.11
N SER A 40 -28.06 -26.90 -5.36
CA SER A 40 -28.21 -27.05 -3.90
C SER A 40 -27.11 -26.38 -3.07
N THR A 41 -26.18 -25.66 -3.69
CA THR A 41 -25.03 -25.03 -3.02
C THR A 41 -25.29 -23.53 -2.81
N PRO A 42 -25.84 -23.10 -1.66
CA PRO A 42 -26.13 -21.68 -1.46
C PRO A 42 -24.84 -20.87 -1.33
N TYR A 43 -24.93 -19.57 -1.62
CA TYR A 43 -23.87 -18.59 -1.30
C TYR A 43 -23.66 -18.45 0.22
N ALA A 44 -24.75 -18.53 1.00
CA ALA A 44 -24.73 -18.42 2.45
C ALA A 44 -25.77 -19.37 3.06
N THR A 45 -25.50 -19.93 4.24
CA THR A 45 -26.45 -20.79 4.95
C THR A 45 -26.35 -20.59 6.46
N ILE A 46 -27.48 -20.70 7.15
CA ILE A 46 -27.55 -20.75 8.61
C ILE A 46 -28.47 -21.91 9.01
N THR A 47 -28.23 -22.49 10.19
CA THR A 47 -29.02 -23.62 10.72
C THR A 47 -29.60 -23.28 12.08
N PHE A 48 -30.91 -23.45 12.22
CA PHE A 48 -31.63 -23.35 13.48
C PHE A 48 -32.01 -24.76 13.95
N LYS A 49 -31.84 -25.04 15.25
CA LYS A 49 -32.35 -26.29 15.82
C LYS A 49 -33.87 -26.17 15.95
N GLY A 50 -34.61 -27.26 15.75
CA GLY A 50 -36.07 -27.25 15.90
C GLY A 50 -36.56 -26.89 17.31
N SER A 51 -35.68 -26.99 18.31
CA SER A 51 -35.93 -26.54 19.69
C SER A 51 -35.61 -25.06 19.93
N THR A 52 -35.08 -24.34 18.94
CA THR A 52 -34.73 -22.92 19.07
C THR A 52 -36.00 -22.08 19.01
N LEU A 53 -36.22 -21.27 20.05
CA LEU A 53 -37.30 -20.28 20.09
C LEU A 53 -36.84 -18.96 19.47
N PRO A 54 -37.75 -18.15 18.90
CA PRO A 54 -37.43 -16.79 18.45
C PRO A 54 -36.89 -15.94 19.61
N ASP A 55 -35.74 -15.28 19.38
CA ASP A 55 -35.00 -14.52 20.41
C ASP A 55 -34.91 -13.01 20.10
N ASN A 56 -35.57 -12.55 19.03
CA ASN A 56 -35.56 -11.16 18.55
C ASN A 56 -34.15 -10.61 18.27
N ARG A 57 -33.24 -11.45 17.77
CA ARG A 57 -31.88 -11.05 17.36
C ARG A 57 -31.71 -11.04 15.85
N TYR A 58 -30.72 -10.28 15.39
CA TYR A 58 -30.21 -10.39 14.03
C TYR A 58 -29.45 -11.70 13.87
N TYR A 59 -29.62 -12.31 12.69
CA TYR A 59 -28.83 -13.44 12.25
C TYR A 59 -28.14 -13.06 10.95
N GLU A 60 -26.83 -13.21 10.91
CA GLU A 60 -26.00 -12.77 9.80
C GLU A 60 -25.70 -13.92 8.85
N LEU A 61 -25.71 -13.61 7.55
CA LEU A 61 -25.36 -14.52 6.47
C LEU A 61 -24.26 -13.84 5.66
N ASP A 62 -23.09 -14.49 5.58
CA ASP A 62 -22.00 -14.02 4.74
C ASP A 62 -22.37 -14.22 3.26
N VAL A 63 -22.77 -13.12 2.62
CA VAL A 63 -23.13 -13.06 1.20
C VAL A 63 -22.04 -12.40 0.35
N THR A 64 -20.82 -12.27 0.87
CA THR A 64 -19.72 -11.53 0.25
C THR A 64 -19.45 -12.00 -1.18
N GLU A 65 -19.41 -13.30 -1.42
CA GLU A 65 -19.18 -13.87 -2.75
C GLU A 65 -20.26 -13.43 -3.75
N LEU A 66 -21.54 -13.47 -3.37
CA LEU A 66 -22.64 -13.03 -4.24
C LEU A 66 -22.58 -11.53 -4.52
N VAL A 67 -22.31 -10.72 -3.49
CA VAL A 67 -22.20 -9.27 -3.63
C VAL A 67 -21.03 -8.90 -4.53
N LYS A 68 -19.86 -9.56 -4.37
CA LYS A 68 -18.68 -9.39 -5.25
C LYS A 68 -19.02 -9.64 -6.71
N GLU A 69 -19.77 -10.70 -7.01
CA GLU A 69 -20.16 -10.99 -8.39
C GLU A 69 -21.11 -9.94 -8.99
N TYR A 70 -21.92 -9.27 -8.17
CA TYR A 70 -22.74 -8.14 -8.63
C TYR A 70 -21.93 -6.86 -8.85
N VAL A 71 -21.07 -6.47 -7.90
CA VAL A 71 -20.29 -5.23 -8.02
C VAL A 71 -19.22 -5.28 -9.11
N THR A 72 -18.70 -6.48 -9.41
CA THR A 72 -17.74 -6.69 -10.52
C THR A 72 -18.40 -6.77 -11.90
N GLY A 73 -19.74 -6.71 -11.97
CA GLY A 73 -20.47 -6.84 -13.22
C GLY A 73 -20.49 -8.25 -13.81
N LYS A 74 -20.02 -9.27 -13.07
CA LYS A 74 -20.10 -10.68 -13.50
C LYS A 74 -21.56 -11.09 -13.74
N TYR A 75 -22.49 -10.57 -12.91
CA TYR A 75 -23.93 -10.77 -13.07
C TYR A 75 -24.71 -9.50 -12.76
N GLU A 76 -25.88 -9.34 -13.40
CA GLU A 76 -26.85 -8.31 -13.02
C GLU A 76 -27.37 -8.56 -11.59
N ASN A 77 -27.53 -7.49 -10.81
CA ASN A 77 -28.12 -7.58 -9.48
C ASN A 77 -29.61 -7.92 -9.58
N THR A 78 -29.94 -9.18 -9.28
CA THR A 78 -31.31 -9.71 -9.30
C THR A 78 -31.85 -9.94 -7.87
N GLY A 79 -31.13 -9.48 -6.85
CA GLY A 79 -31.47 -9.65 -5.44
C GLY A 79 -31.01 -10.99 -4.85
N ILE A 80 -31.70 -11.44 -3.79
CA ILE A 80 -31.37 -12.66 -3.04
C ILE A 80 -32.63 -13.53 -2.93
N LEU A 81 -32.51 -14.81 -3.31
CA LEU A 81 -33.54 -15.83 -3.02
C LEU A 81 -33.16 -16.58 -1.75
N ILE A 82 -34.05 -16.57 -0.76
CA ILE A 82 -33.91 -17.28 0.52
C ILE A 82 -34.89 -18.45 0.52
N LYS A 83 -34.39 -19.65 0.84
CA LYS A 83 -35.21 -20.86 0.99
C LYS A 83 -34.62 -21.76 2.06
N THR A 84 -35.43 -22.62 2.63
CA THR A 84 -34.92 -23.68 3.50
C THR A 84 -34.35 -24.83 2.67
N ARG A 85 -33.40 -25.60 3.23
CA ARG A 85 -32.79 -26.72 2.50
C ARG A 85 -33.81 -27.82 2.19
N THR A 86 -34.67 -28.13 3.16
CA THR A 86 -35.71 -29.16 3.08
C THR A 86 -37.06 -28.49 3.34
N GLU A 87 -37.94 -28.34 2.35
CA GLU A 87 -39.16 -27.54 2.50
C GLU A 87 -40.33 -28.37 3.05
N ASN A 88 -40.17 -28.88 4.27
CA ASN A 88 -41.17 -29.70 4.96
C ASN A 88 -41.15 -29.40 6.47
N ASN A 89 -42.27 -28.88 7.00
CA ASN A 89 -42.48 -28.60 8.42
C ASN A 89 -41.34 -27.84 9.12
N ASN A 90 -40.72 -26.88 8.42
CA ASN A 90 -39.57 -26.12 8.91
C ASN A 90 -39.74 -24.60 8.71
N TYR A 91 -40.97 -24.14 8.87
CA TYR A 91 -41.33 -22.75 8.78
C TYR A 91 -40.52 -21.91 9.78
N ILE A 92 -39.90 -20.84 9.27
CA ILE A 92 -39.24 -19.79 10.04
C ILE A 92 -39.55 -18.46 9.38
N ALA A 93 -39.66 -17.40 10.18
CA ALA A 93 -39.94 -16.05 9.70
C ALA A 93 -38.95 -15.06 10.32
N PHE A 94 -38.59 -14.05 9.53
CA PHE A 94 -37.80 -12.90 9.93
C PHE A 94 -38.63 -11.64 9.68
N TYR A 95 -38.35 -10.56 10.42
CA TYR A 95 -39.00 -9.27 10.17
C TYR A 95 -38.67 -8.78 8.76
N SER A 96 -39.69 -8.30 8.03
CA SER A 96 -39.52 -7.69 6.71
C SER A 96 -39.27 -6.19 6.84
N ASN A 97 -39.00 -5.54 5.71
CA ASN A 97 -38.86 -4.09 5.65
C ASN A 97 -40.16 -3.33 5.99
N GLU A 98 -41.30 -4.01 5.98
CA GLU A 98 -42.63 -3.51 6.32
C GLU A 98 -42.98 -3.74 7.80
N GLY A 99 -42.10 -4.41 8.57
CA GLY A 99 -42.21 -4.47 10.02
C GLY A 99 -42.00 -3.06 10.59
N GLY A 100 -43.03 -2.49 11.21
CA GLY A 100 -43.07 -1.07 11.63
C GLY A 100 -42.06 -0.61 12.69
N ILE A 101 -40.99 -1.37 12.93
CA ILE A 101 -39.91 -1.08 13.86
C ILE A 101 -38.60 -0.98 13.05
N GLU A 102 -38.08 0.24 12.90
CA GLU A 102 -36.90 0.52 12.06
C GLU A 102 -35.68 -0.32 12.43
N THR A 103 -35.44 -0.53 13.73
CA THR A 103 -34.29 -1.29 14.24
C THR A 103 -34.39 -2.79 14.01
N GLN A 104 -35.48 -3.30 13.44
CA GLN A 104 -35.70 -4.73 13.17
C GLN A 104 -35.73 -5.07 11.68
N LYS A 105 -35.53 -4.08 10.79
CA LYS A 105 -35.52 -4.29 9.34
C LYS A 105 -34.25 -5.03 8.89
N PRO A 106 -34.32 -5.84 7.82
CA PRO A 106 -33.13 -6.46 7.27
C PRO A 106 -32.15 -5.40 6.74
N LYS A 107 -30.85 -5.62 6.96
CA LYS A 107 -29.76 -4.75 6.50
C LYS A 107 -28.67 -5.55 5.78
N LEU A 108 -28.00 -4.92 4.82
CA LEU A 108 -26.81 -5.44 4.14
C LEU A 108 -25.63 -4.55 4.54
N ASN A 109 -24.70 -5.11 5.31
CA ASN A 109 -23.46 -4.42 5.65
C ASN A 109 -22.45 -4.68 4.54
N ILE A 110 -21.89 -3.62 3.95
CA ILE A 110 -20.86 -3.69 2.91
C ILE A 110 -19.62 -2.96 3.42
N THR A 111 -18.49 -3.65 3.42
CA THR A 111 -17.17 -3.05 3.63
C THR A 111 -16.45 -3.03 2.30
N THR A 112 -16.11 -1.85 1.79
CA THR A 112 -15.32 -1.68 0.56
C THR A 112 -13.85 -1.54 0.93
N LYS A 113 -12.97 -2.34 0.30
CA LYS A 113 -11.52 -2.11 0.38
C LYS A 113 -11.19 -1.00 -0.62
N GLU A 114 -10.76 0.16 -0.14
CA GLU A 114 -10.15 1.16 -1.02
C GLU A 114 -8.88 0.56 -1.61
N THR A 115 -8.77 0.54 -2.94
CA THR A 115 -7.49 0.22 -3.59
C THR A 115 -6.57 1.40 -3.32
N PRO A 116 -5.36 1.20 -2.77
CA PRO A 116 -4.42 2.29 -2.56
C PRO A 116 -4.24 3.06 -3.88
N ALA A 117 -4.24 4.39 -3.78
CA ALA A 117 -3.95 5.21 -4.95
C ALA A 117 -2.56 4.83 -5.49
N PRO A 118 -2.39 4.74 -6.82
CA PRO A 118 -1.09 4.45 -7.40
C PRO A 118 -0.08 5.52 -6.96
N ILE A 119 1.10 5.07 -6.55
CA ILE A 119 2.14 5.96 -6.04
C ILE A 119 2.87 6.58 -7.23
N ILE A 120 2.98 7.90 -7.22
CA ILE A 120 3.76 8.66 -8.22
C ILE A 120 5.13 8.96 -7.62
N ILE A 121 6.18 8.53 -8.32
CA ILE A 121 7.57 8.74 -7.95
C ILE A 121 8.23 9.58 -9.03
N ASN A 122 8.86 10.69 -8.63
CA ASN A 122 9.66 11.53 -9.50
C ASN A 122 11.14 11.26 -9.23
N GLU A 123 11.90 11.06 -10.29
CA GLU A 123 13.32 10.70 -10.29
C GLU A 123 14.07 11.62 -11.25
N THR A 124 15.28 12.01 -10.89
CA THR A 124 16.12 12.89 -11.73
C THR A 124 17.49 12.27 -11.87
N ILE A 125 17.86 11.94 -13.11
CA ILE A 125 19.16 11.38 -13.48
C ILE A 125 20.03 12.53 -13.99
N ASN A 126 21.13 12.81 -13.29
CA ASN A 126 22.03 13.93 -13.61
C ASN A 126 23.36 13.48 -14.25
N GLU A 127 23.61 12.17 -14.30
CA GLU A 127 24.83 11.59 -14.88
C GLU A 127 24.54 11.16 -16.32
N ALA A 128 24.83 12.07 -17.25
CA ALA A 128 24.75 11.78 -18.68
C ALA A 128 26.13 11.44 -19.25
N ILE A 129 26.16 10.55 -20.24
CA ILE A 129 27.29 10.39 -21.14
C ILE A 129 26.91 11.07 -22.45
N ASP A 130 27.61 12.11 -22.86
CA ASP A 130 27.38 12.80 -24.13
C ASP A 130 28.61 12.82 -25.04
N ASN A 131 28.41 13.08 -26.33
CA ASN A 131 29.48 13.16 -27.31
C ASN A 131 29.07 13.97 -28.53
N ARG A 132 29.78 15.09 -28.71
CA ARG A 132 29.61 15.97 -29.85
C ARG A 132 30.05 15.35 -31.17
N LEU A 133 29.16 15.39 -32.16
CA LEU A 133 29.41 15.00 -33.56
C LEU A 133 29.58 16.25 -34.44
N ARG A 134 30.80 16.45 -34.97
CA ARG A 134 31.15 17.66 -35.74
C ARG A 134 31.65 17.36 -37.15
N GLU A 135 30.93 17.84 -38.16
CA GLU A 135 31.24 17.59 -39.58
C GLU A 135 32.59 18.18 -40.02
N ALA A 136 32.96 19.38 -39.53
CA ALA A 136 34.21 20.05 -39.91
C ALA A 136 35.48 19.32 -39.44
N SER A 137 35.35 18.37 -38.51
CA SER A 137 36.43 17.60 -37.90
C SER A 137 35.95 16.18 -37.68
N PRO A 138 35.69 15.42 -38.77
CA PRO A 138 34.76 14.31 -38.72
C PRO A 138 35.33 13.03 -38.07
N ASP A 139 36.65 12.98 -37.85
CA ASP A 139 37.33 11.89 -37.17
C ASP A 139 37.84 12.28 -35.76
N SER A 140 37.47 13.47 -35.27
CA SER A 140 37.80 13.90 -33.90
C SER A 140 36.73 13.44 -32.91
N VAL A 141 37.17 12.84 -31.80
CA VAL A 141 36.32 12.45 -30.67
C VAL A 141 36.29 13.60 -29.67
N TYR A 142 35.11 13.90 -29.13
CA TYR A 142 34.84 15.08 -28.29
C TYR A 142 34.26 14.70 -26.92
N GLN A 143 34.70 13.58 -26.34
CA GLN A 143 34.21 13.05 -25.06
C GLN A 143 34.29 14.06 -23.90
N ASP A 144 35.34 14.89 -23.85
CA ASP A 144 35.54 15.86 -22.75
C ASP A 144 35.06 17.28 -23.12
N SER A 145 34.17 17.42 -24.11
CA SER A 145 33.68 18.73 -24.52
C SER A 145 32.72 19.28 -23.48
N ALA A 146 32.83 20.57 -23.16
CA ALA A 146 31.92 21.26 -22.23
C ALA A 146 30.53 21.58 -22.83
N PHE A 147 30.23 21.11 -24.04
CA PHE A 147 29.08 21.56 -24.82
C PHE A 147 28.39 20.43 -25.58
N ILE A 148 27.06 20.45 -25.51
CA ILE A 148 26.14 19.71 -26.40
C ILE A 148 25.69 20.69 -27.47
N ASP A 149 26.03 20.48 -28.73
CA ASP A 149 25.68 21.40 -29.82
C ASP A 149 24.99 20.78 -31.01
N VAL A 150 24.06 21.56 -31.59
CA VAL A 150 23.22 21.12 -32.70
C VAL A 150 23.01 22.25 -33.70
N GLY A 151 22.79 21.90 -34.97
CA GLY A 151 22.49 22.85 -36.04
C GLY A 151 23.66 23.07 -37.00
N GLY A 152 23.60 24.17 -37.75
CA GLY A 152 24.61 24.49 -38.77
C GLY A 152 25.27 25.85 -38.55
N MET A 153 26.60 25.91 -38.73
CA MET A 153 27.37 27.16 -38.75
C MET A 153 28.63 26.99 -39.60
N ASN A 154 28.95 27.98 -40.44
CA ASN A 154 30.13 28.01 -41.31
C ASN A 154 30.28 26.77 -42.19
N ASP A 155 29.21 26.42 -42.92
CA ASP A 155 29.14 25.26 -43.82
C ASP A 155 29.40 23.89 -43.14
N ALA A 156 29.28 23.82 -41.81
CA ALA A 156 29.45 22.61 -41.03
C ALA A 156 28.21 22.32 -40.16
N ARG A 157 27.91 21.03 -40.02
CA ARG A 157 26.82 20.51 -39.20
C ARG A 157 27.31 19.97 -37.85
N TYR A 158 26.43 20.08 -36.87
CA TYR A 158 26.65 19.73 -35.47
C TYR A 158 25.45 18.94 -34.96
N ARG A 159 25.74 17.84 -34.28
CA ARG A 159 24.77 16.93 -33.67
C ARG A 159 25.37 16.38 -32.38
N ASP A 160 24.55 15.77 -31.55
CA ASP A 160 25.02 15.13 -30.33
C ASP A 160 24.39 13.76 -30.12
N VAL A 161 25.07 12.91 -29.36
CA VAL A 161 24.53 11.68 -28.81
C VAL A 161 24.66 11.71 -27.30
N ILE A 162 23.56 11.51 -26.60
CA ILE A 162 23.50 11.57 -25.14
C ILE A 162 22.82 10.31 -24.59
N TRP A 163 23.36 9.74 -23.53
CA TRP A 163 22.88 8.51 -22.91
C TRP A 163 22.74 8.71 -21.40
N PHE A 164 21.65 8.17 -20.85
CA PHE A 164 21.38 8.10 -19.41
C PHE A 164 21.21 6.64 -19.04
N ASP A 165 21.69 6.27 -17.85
CA ASP A 165 21.46 4.94 -17.31
C ASP A 165 19.99 4.80 -16.93
N LEU A 166 19.33 3.76 -17.44
CA LEU A 166 17.92 3.45 -17.16
C LEU A 166 17.77 2.05 -16.54
N ASP A 167 18.86 1.40 -16.12
CA ASP A 167 18.85 0.01 -15.63
C ASP A 167 18.06 -0.16 -14.32
N GLU A 168 17.85 0.93 -13.57
CA GLU A 168 16.99 0.94 -12.38
C GLU A 168 15.49 0.83 -12.71
N PHE A 169 15.12 1.10 -13.96
CA PHE A 169 13.76 0.97 -14.47
C PHE A 169 13.63 -0.37 -15.20
N ASN A 170 12.53 -1.07 -14.95
CA ASN A 170 12.25 -2.38 -15.55
C ASN A 170 10.91 -2.39 -16.28
N ASP A 171 10.65 -3.48 -17.02
CA ASP A 171 9.44 -3.66 -17.83
C ASP A 171 8.11 -3.57 -17.03
N THR A 172 8.15 -3.60 -15.69
CA THR A 172 6.94 -3.44 -14.84
C THR A 172 6.71 -1.99 -14.40
N THR A 173 7.60 -1.06 -14.75
CA THR A 173 7.50 0.35 -14.39
C THR A 173 6.69 1.12 -15.44
N GLU A 174 5.54 1.68 -15.05
CA GLU A 174 4.76 2.57 -15.91
C GLU A 174 5.38 3.98 -15.85
N VAL A 175 6.15 4.38 -16.88
CA VAL A 175 6.65 5.76 -17.00
C VAL A 175 5.55 6.64 -17.58
N THR A 176 5.05 7.57 -16.76
CA THR A 176 3.96 8.47 -17.14
C THR A 176 4.43 9.80 -17.72
N ASP A 177 5.65 10.22 -17.41
CA ASP A 177 6.28 11.44 -17.94
C ASP A 177 7.79 11.24 -17.94
N SER A 178 8.47 11.71 -18.98
CA SER A 178 9.92 11.87 -18.98
C SER A 178 10.35 13.10 -19.78
N THR A 179 11.18 13.93 -19.15
CA THR A 179 11.61 15.22 -19.68
C THR A 179 13.13 15.32 -19.68
N LEU A 180 13.72 15.50 -20.85
CA LEU A 180 15.13 15.84 -21.04
C LEU A 180 15.32 17.36 -20.84
N SER A 181 16.16 17.75 -19.90
CA SER A 181 16.45 19.14 -19.57
C SER A 181 17.86 19.52 -20.01
N LEU A 182 17.98 20.52 -20.90
CA LEU A 182 19.26 21.01 -21.43
C LEU A 182 19.46 22.50 -21.11
N TYR A 183 20.64 22.89 -20.62
CA TYR A 183 20.89 24.27 -20.18
C TYR A 183 21.45 25.16 -21.31
N TRP A 184 20.64 26.08 -21.85
CA TRP A 184 20.97 26.84 -23.07
C TRP A 184 21.95 28.00 -22.81
N TYR A 185 23.11 27.97 -23.49
CA TYR A 185 24.21 28.92 -23.29
C TYR A 185 24.62 29.74 -24.54
N TYR A 186 24.61 29.15 -25.74
CA TYR A 186 25.18 29.77 -26.96
C TYR A 186 24.13 29.88 -28.09
N PRO A 187 24.13 30.91 -28.96
CA PRO A 187 25.11 31.99 -29.15
C PRO A 187 25.02 33.14 -28.14
N ALA A 188 26.06 33.32 -27.33
CA ALA A 188 26.08 34.27 -26.23
C ALA A 188 25.83 35.72 -26.74
N GLY A 189 24.69 36.29 -26.35
CA GLY A 189 24.31 37.68 -26.66
C GLY A 189 24.02 37.98 -28.13
N ASN A 190 23.82 36.97 -28.98
CA ASN A 190 23.55 37.17 -30.40
C ASN A 190 22.28 36.41 -30.83
N GLU A 191 21.54 36.99 -31.78
CA GLU A 191 20.46 36.30 -32.49
C GLU A 191 21.04 35.32 -33.51
N ARG A 192 20.23 34.33 -33.91
CA ARG A 192 20.51 33.45 -35.04
C ARG A 192 19.71 33.88 -36.27
N PRO A 193 20.24 33.73 -37.48
CA PRO A 193 19.50 33.97 -38.72
C PRO A 193 18.21 33.15 -38.85
N ASP A 194 18.23 31.91 -38.38
CA ASP A 194 17.12 30.97 -38.52
C ASP A 194 16.74 30.36 -37.17
N ASP A 195 15.47 29.92 -37.05
CA ASP A 195 14.99 29.17 -35.90
C ASP A 195 15.72 27.82 -35.77
N THR A 196 16.00 27.43 -34.52
CA THR A 196 16.58 26.12 -34.22
C THR A 196 15.47 25.20 -33.71
N VAL A 197 14.99 24.31 -34.57
CA VAL A 197 14.10 23.22 -34.17
C VAL A 197 14.94 22.01 -33.84
N ILE A 198 15.07 21.71 -32.56
CA ILE A 198 15.84 20.58 -32.03
C ILE A 198 14.93 19.35 -32.05
N GLU A 199 15.48 18.23 -32.49
CA GLU A 199 14.78 16.97 -32.68
C GLU A 199 15.55 15.83 -32.02
N VAL A 200 14.82 14.98 -31.31
CA VAL A 200 15.36 13.78 -30.65
C VAL A 200 14.96 12.54 -31.42
N TYR A 201 15.95 11.72 -31.75
CA TYR A 201 15.79 10.45 -32.42
C TYR A 201 16.45 9.33 -31.62
N ARG A 202 16.06 8.10 -31.90
CA ARG A 202 16.69 6.91 -31.31
C ARG A 202 17.91 6.50 -32.13
N PRO A 203 19.14 6.44 -31.57
CA PRO A 203 20.29 5.88 -32.27
C PRO A 203 20.01 4.46 -32.79
N ALA A 204 20.48 4.14 -33.98
CA ALA A 204 20.22 2.83 -34.60
C ALA A 204 21.07 1.69 -34.03
N SER A 205 22.04 2.00 -33.17
CA SER A 205 22.94 1.08 -32.51
C SER A 205 23.57 1.75 -31.29
N GLU A 206 24.09 0.93 -30.39
CA GLU A 206 25.04 1.38 -29.37
C GLU A 206 26.24 2.11 -29.99
N TRP A 207 26.82 2.99 -29.19
CA TRP A 207 27.98 3.81 -29.54
C TRP A 207 28.92 3.86 -28.34
N ASN A 208 30.22 4.06 -28.62
CA ASN A 208 31.25 4.07 -27.58
C ASN A 208 31.76 5.50 -27.37
N SER A 209 31.56 6.04 -26.17
CA SER A 209 31.92 7.42 -25.82
C SER A 209 33.39 7.77 -26.04
N SER A 210 34.29 6.78 -26.01
CA SER A 210 35.73 7.00 -26.27
C SER A 210 36.11 7.02 -27.75
N TYR A 211 35.20 6.66 -28.65
CA TYR A 211 35.50 6.52 -30.09
C TYR A 211 34.48 7.18 -31.01
N VAL A 212 33.29 7.49 -30.52
CA VAL A 212 32.22 8.08 -31.32
C VAL A 212 32.64 9.45 -31.86
N ASN A 213 32.39 9.68 -33.15
CA ASN A 213 32.65 10.91 -33.88
C ASN A 213 31.71 10.96 -35.09
N TRP A 214 31.83 12.00 -35.92
CA TRP A 214 30.97 12.18 -37.09
C TRP A 214 30.99 10.98 -38.06
N ASN A 215 32.13 10.33 -38.26
CA ASN A 215 32.27 9.22 -39.20
C ASN A 215 32.05 7.84 -38.55
N LYS A 216 32.29 7.68 -37.25
CA LYS A 216 32.35 6.37 -36.57
C LYS A 216 31.55 6.37 -35.27
N LYS A 217 30.86 5.26 -34.99
CA LYS A 217 30.16 5.02 -33.72
C LYS A 217 31.02 4.33 -32.67
N ASP A 218 32.04 3.60 -33.11
CA ASP A 218 32.97 2.85 -32.26
C ASP A 218 34.32 2.68 -32.99
N LYS A 219 35.30 2.08 -32.30
CA LYS A 219 36.65 1.83 -32.80
C LYS A 219 36.62 1.07 -34.12
N ASN A 220 36.95 1.79 -35.19
CA ASN A 220 36.96 1.28 -36.57
C ASN A 220 35.59 0.84 -37.11
N VAL A 221 34.49 1.25 -36.46
CA VAL A 221 33.13 0.96 -36.92
C VAL A 221 32.48 2.26 -37.38
N ALA A 222 32.32 2.41 -38.69
CA ALA A 222 31.69 3.59 -39.29
C ALA A 222 30.17 3.60 -39.05
N TRP A 223 29.60 4.79 -38.99
CA TRP A 223 28.18 4.96 -39.29
C TRP A 223 27.92 4.60 -40.75
N LYS A 224 26.71 4.17 -41.08
CA LYS A 224 26.27 4.05 -42.47
C LYS A 224 26.09 5.43 -43.10
N ASN A 225 25.57 6.38 -42.32
CA ASN A 225 25.45 7.79 -42.70
C ASN A 225 26.31 8.66 -41.78
N ALA A 226 27.16 9.50 -42.36
CA ALA A 226 27.99 10.40 -41.57
C ALA A 226 27.10 11.37 -40.74
N GLY A 227 27.48 11.61 -39.49
CA GLY A 227 26.69 12.33 -38.51
C GLY A 227 25.64 11.48 -37.79
N GLY A 228 25.71 10.14 -37.89
CA GLY A 228 24.92 9.22 -37.09
C GLY A 228 23.83 8.47 -37.86
N ASP A 229 23.51 7.27 -37.37
CA ASP A 229 22.37 6.48 -37.81
C ASP A 229 21.25 6.50 -36.76
N TRP A 230 20.02 6.78 -37.17
CA TRP A 230 18.87 6.80 -36.26
C TRP A 230 17.63 6.13 -36.84
N TYR A 231 16.70 5.83 -35.94
CA TYR A 231 15.30 5.55 -36.23
C TYR A 231 14.44 6.72 -35.74
N ASP A 232 13.44 7.04 -36.53
CA ASP A 232 12.35 7.92 -36.13
C ASP A 232 11.32 7.14 -35.29
N LYS A 233 10.31 7.82 -34.73
CA LYS A 233 9.33 7.14 -33.85
C LYS A 233 8.42 6.14 -34.55
N ASN A 234 8.36 6.19 -35.88
CA ASN A 234 7.65 5.20 -36.68
C ASN A 234 8.54 3.98 -37.02
N GLY A 235 9.77 3.94 -36.50
CA GLY A 235 10.75 2.89 -36.79
C GLY A 235 11.41 3.01 -38.17
N ILE A 236 11.35 4.18 -38.81
CA ILE A 236 11.95 4.41 -40.12
C ILE A 236 13.41 4.83 -39.96
N THR A 237 14.34 4.11 -40.61
CA THR A 237 15.76 4.49 -40.63
C THR A 237 15.92 5.84 -41.32
N GLN A 238 16.61 6.79 -40.68
CA GLN A 238 16.79 8.15 -41.20
C GLN A 238 15.46 8.88 -41.47
N GLY A 239 14.39 8.51 -40.76
CA GLY A 239 13.09 9.17 -40.86
C GLY A 239 13.10 10.60 -40.30
N ASP A 240 12.08 11.36 -40.64
CA ASP A 240 11.91 12.79 -40.33
C ASP A 240 10.85 13.06 -39.26
N THR A 241 10.31 12.00 -38.62
CA THR A 241 9.33 12.12 -37.54
C THR A 241 9.99 11.84 -36.18
N PRO A 242 10.50 12.88 -35.48
CA PRO A 242 11.23 12.68 -34.23
C PRO A 242 10.34 12.17 -33.11
N TYR A 243 10.95 11.56 -32.09
CA TYR A 243 10.27 11.22 -30.84
C TYR A 243 9.84 12.48 -30.08
N ALA A 244 10.70 13.51 -30.11
CA ALA A 244 10.46 14.77 -29.44
C ALA A 244 11.04 15.94 -30.23
N SER A 245 10.46 17.13 -30.08
CA SER A 245 11.05 18.34 -30.64
C SER A 245 10.71 19.58 -29.84
N ILE A 246 11.66 20.52 -29.79
CA ILE A 246 11.46 21.87 -29.26
C ILE A 246 11.95 22.90 -30.29
N ALA A 247 11.28 24.03 -30.39
CA ALA A 247 11.65 25.12 -31.29
C ALA A 247 12.11 26.34 -30.48
N LEU A 248 13.34 26.77 -30.72
CA LEU A 248 13.90 28.00 -30.17
C LEU A 248 14.05 29.01 -31.30
N LYS A 249 13.46 30.20 -31.13
CA LYS A 249 13.39 31.16 -32.23
C LYS A 249 14.76 31.77 -32.50
N GLY A 250 15.04 32.13 -33.75
CA GLY A 250 16.29 32.80 -34.12
C GLY A 250 16.46 34.14 -33.40
N SER A 251 15.35 34.83 -33.14
CA SER A 251 15.31 36.08 -32.38
C SER A 251 15.45 35.93 -30.86
N GLU A 252 15.35 34.70 -30.32
CA GLU A 252 15.52 34.46 -28.88
C GLU A 252 17.02 34.36 -28.55
N LEU A 253 17.42 35.05 -27.47
CA LEU A 253 18.78 35.01 -26.96
C LEU A 253 18.92 33.90 -25.91
N PRO A 254 20.11 33.28 -25.75
CA PRO A 254 20.32 32.31 -24.68
C PRO A 254 20.04 32.94 -23.31
N ASP A 255 19.17 32.29 -22.55
CA ASP A 255 18.68 32.77 -21.26
C ASP A 255 19.42 32.19 -20.06
N ASN A 256 20.37 31.27 -20.31
CA ASN A 256 21.06 30.51 -19.26
C ASN A 256 20.06 29.82 -18.33
N LYS A 257 19.14 29.06 -18.92
CA LYS A 257 18.16 28.23 -18.22
C LYS A 257 18.03 26.86 -18.88
N TYR A 258 17.38 25.95 -18.17
CA TYR A 258 16.95 24.67 -18.72
C TYR A 258 15.81 24.86 -19.72
N HIS A 259 15.94 24.18 -20.85
CA HIS A 259 14.89 23.98 -21.84
C HIS A 259 14.54 22.51 -21.85
N GLU A 260 13.25 22.23 -21.78
CA GLU A 260 12.70 20.91 -21.50
C GLU A 260 12.13 20.29 -22.79
N ILE A 261 12.50 19.04 -23.04
CA ILE A 261 12.06 18.26 -24.20
C ILE A 261 11.37 17.00 -23.66
N ASP A 262 10.07 16.86 -23.95
CA ASP A 262 9.29 15.67 -23.58
C ASP A 262 9.75 14.46 -24.41
N VAL A 263 10.45 13.53 -23.77
CA VAL A 263 10.99 12.31 -24.36
C VAL A 263 10.27 11.06 -23.84
N THR A 264 9.07 11.23 -23.26
CA THR A 264 8.29 10.18 -22.60
C THR A 264 8.09 8.95 -23.48
N GLU A 265 7.80 9.14 -24.78
CA GLU A 265 7.57 8.03 -25.72
C GLU A 265 8.83 7.17 -25.89
N LEU A 266 10.01 7.78 -26.09
CA LEU A 266 11.25 7.03 -26.30
C LEU A 266 11.73 6.34 -25.02
N VAL A 267 11.65 7.04 -23.88
CA VAL A 267 12.03 6.46 -22.58
C VAL A 267 11.12 5.28 -22.24
N ASN A 268 9.81 5.36 -22.49
CA ASN A 268 8.90 4.23 -22.31
C ASN A 268 9.30 3.02 -23.17
N GLU A 269 9.74 3.23 -24.42
CA GLU A 269 10.16 2.12 -25.27
C GLU A 269 11.46 1.45 -24.79
N TYR A 270 12.35 2.20 -24.14
CA TYR A 270 13.53 1.62 -23.49
C TYR A 270 13.17 0.87 -22.21
N VAL A 271 12.41 1.50 -21.31
CA VAL A 271 12.03 0.91 -20.01
C VAL A 271 11.14 -0.33 -20.16
N SER A 272 10.30 -0.38 -21.21
CA SER A 272 9.46 -1.55 -21.50
C SER A 272 10.21 -2.71 -22.18
N GLY A 273 11.51 -2.56 -22.45
CA GLY A 273 12.31 -3.56 -23.15
C GLY A 273 11.96 -3.72 -24.63
N LYS A 274 11.12 -2.83 -25.20
CA LYS A 274 10.84 -2.84 -26.64
C LYS A 274 12.12 -2.68 -27.45
N TYR A 275 13.05 -1.87 -26.94
CA TYR A 275 14.36 -1.62 -27.52
C TYR A 275 15.44 -1.51 -26.45
N GLU A 276 16.67 -1.89 -26.78
CA GLU A 276 17.85 -1.62 -25.94
C GLU A 276 18.06 -0.10 -25.79
N ASN A 277 18.48 0.35 -24.61
CA ASN A 277 18.76 1.75 -24.34
C ASN A 277 20.02 2.22 -25.07
N THR A 278 19.83 2.78 -26.27
CA THR A 278 20.92 3.38 -27.07
C THR A 278 21.08 4.88 -26.86
N GLY A 279 20.32 5.49 -25.93
CA GLY A 279 20.33 6.92 -25.66
C GLY A 279 19.53 7.75 -26.68
N PHE A 280 19.96 8.98 -26.90
CA PHE A 280 19.30 9.98 -27.73
C PHE A 280 20.28 10.54 -28.76
N LEU A 281 19.90 10.54 -30.04
CA LEU A 281 20.57 11.35 -31.06
C LEU A 281 19.82 12.67 -31.20
N ILE A 282 20.52 13.78 -30.99
CA ILE A 282 19.94 15.12 -31.02
C ILE A 282 20.51 15.88 -32.21
N LYS A 283 19.62 16.43 -33.04
CA LYS A 283 19.98 17.26 -34.20
C LYS A 283 18.98 18.38 -34.41
N ALA A 284 19.38 19.42 -35.14
CA ALA A 284 18.40 20.40 -35.61
C ALA A 284 17.69 19.87 -36.87
N ARG A 285 16.39 20.16 -37.06
CA ARG A 285 15.60 19.79 -38.24
C ARG A 285 16.29 20.25 -39.53
N ASN A 286 16.59 21.54 -39.57
CA ASN A 286 17.44 22.17 -40.57
C ASN A 286 18.81 22.37 -39.94
N GLU A 287 19.91 22.20 -40.67
CA GLU A 287 21.27 22.34 -40.13
C GLU A 287 22.04 23.40 -40.92
N ASN A 288 21.47 24.60 -40.97
CA ASN A 288 22.02 25.75 -41.69
C ASN A 288 21.75 27.03 -40.89
N ASN A 289 22.80 27.77 -40.53
CA ASN A 289 22.76 29.05 -39.82
C ASN A 289 21.86 29.11 -38.57
N ASN A 290 21.70 27.99 -37.88
CA ASN A 290 20.84 27.85 -36.71
C ASN A 290 21.55 27.13 -35.54
N TYR A 291 22.87 27.22 -35.49
CA TYR A 291 23.67 26.61 -34.45
C TYR A 291 23.31 27.12 -33.05
N ILE A 292 23.22 26.18 -32.11
CA ILE A 292 22.97 26.41 -30.69
C ILE A 292 23.85 25.46 -29.87
N ALA A 293 24.20 25.86 -28.65
CA ALA A 293 24.88 24.96 -27.70
C ALA A 293 24.31 25.06 -26.28
N PHE A 294 24.27 23.91 -25.63
CA PHE A 294 23.94 23.69 -24.24
C PHE A 294 25.19 23.26 -23.48
N TYR A 295 25.17 23.30 -22.15
CA TYR A 295 26.24 22.71 -21.35
C TYR A 295 26.12 21.18 -21.33
N SER A 296 27.26 20.50 -21.49
CA SER A 296 27.39 19.04 -21.35
C SER A 296 27.59 18.62 -19.89
N ASN A 297 27.71 17.30 -19.68
CA ASN A 297 28.10 16.74 -18.40
C ASN A 297 29.53 17.20 -17.96
N GLU A 298 30.42 17.49 -18.90
CA GLU A 298 31.81 17.91 -18.67
C GLU A 298 31.98 19.43 -18.58
N CYS A 299 30.90 20.21 -18.44
CA CYS A 299 30.95 21.68 -18.35
C CYS A 299 31.62 22.22 -17.07
N GLY A 300 31.87 21.36 -16.07
CA GLY A 300 32.48 21.72 -14.79
C GLY A 300 31.56 22.49 -13.84
N LYS A 301 30.25 22.51 -14.10
CA LYS A 301 29.25 23.23 -13.29
C LYS A 301 28.04 22.34 -13.01
N GLU A 302 28.00 21.78 -11.81
CA GLU A 302 26.96 20.81 -11.40
C GLU A 302 25.52 21.27 -11.64
N THR A 303 25.22 22.56 -11.46
CA THR A 303 23.85 23.09 -11.62
C THR A 303 23.44 23.35 -13.08
N GLN A 304 24.31 23.08 -14.04
CA GLN A 304 24.10 23.38 -15.46
C GLN A 304 24.26 22.14 -16.36
N LYS A 305 24.46 20.95 -15.78
CA LYS A 305 24.56 19.68 -16.51
C LYS A 305 23.21 19.25 -17.08
N PRO A 306 23.17 18.48 -18.17
CA PRO A 306 21.92 17.90 -18.66
C PRO A 306 21.33 16.95 -17.61
N SER A 307 20.00 16.85 -17.55
CA SER A 307 19.32 15.89 -16.68
C SER A 307 18.10 15.28 -17.36
N LEU A 308 17.74 14.07 -16.93
CA LEU A 308 16.53 13.37 -17.34
C LEU A 308 15.61 13.23 -16.14
N ASN A 309 14.47 13.91 -16.18
CA ASN A 309 13.43 13.79 -15.16
C ASN A 309 12.45 12.69 -15.60
N ILE A 310 12.11 11.78 -14.70
CA ILE A 310 11.21 10.65 -14.95
C ILE A 310 10.14 10.62 -13.87
N THR A 311 8.87 10.57 -14.28
CA THR A 311 7.73 10.33 -13.40
C THR A 311 7.22 8.91 -13.65
N LYS A 312 7.38 8.04 -12.66
CA LYS A 312 6.89 6.65 -12.71
C LYS A 312 5.71 6.43 -11.78
N LYS A 313 4.81 5.55 -12.23
CA LYS A 313 3.66 5.09 -11.49
C LYS A 313 3.90 3.66 -11.05
N VAL A 314 3.92 3.44 -9.75
CA VAL A 314 4.16 2.12 -9.17
C VAL A 314 2.83 1.59 -8.65
N SER A 315 2.42 0.43 -9.16
CA SER A 315 1.29 -0.33 -8.60
C SER A 315 1.70 -0.89 -7.24
N SER A 316 0.84 -0.78 -6.23
CA SER A 316 1.07 -1.34 -4.90
C SER A 316 1.31 -2.85 -4.89
N GLU A 317 1.07 -3.56 -5.98
CA GLU A 317 1.24 -5.02 -6.09
C GLU A 317 2.65 -5.47 -6.52
N ASN A 318 3.54 -4.57 -6.99
CA ASN A 318 4.86 -4.94 -7.56
C ASN A 318 5.97 -3.94 -7.17
N ILE A 319 6.20 -3.72 -5.87
CA ILE A 319 7.24 -2.79 -5.42
C ILE A 319 8.58 -3.53 -5.21
N PRO A 320 9.66 -3.18 -5.92
CA PRO A 320 11.00 -3.63 -5.56
C PRO A 320 11.39 -3.03 -4.19
N VAL A 321 11.71 -3.90 -3.23
CA VAL A 321 12.01 -3.52 -1.84
C VAL A 321 13.42 -2.94 -1.76
N VAL A 322 13.54 -1.60 -1.84
CA VAL A 322 14.79 -0.85 -1.60
C VAL A 322 14.57 0.09 -0.40
N PRO A 323 15.55 0.31 0.50
CA PRO A 323 15.36 1.06 1.75
C PRO A 323 14.75 2.47 1.58
N GLU A 324 15.08 3.17 0.50
CA GLU A 324 14.55 4.51 0.22
C GLU A 324 13.08 4.48 -0.23
N ILE A 325 12.61 3.36 -0.77
CA ILE A 325 11.21 3.12 -1.12
C ILE A 325 10.40 2.76 0.13
N ILE A 326 10.99 1.99 1.06
CA ILE A 326 10.35 1.58 2.33
C ILE A 326 9.85 2.81 3.11
N GLU A 327 10.67 3.84 3.27
CA GLU A 327 10.28 5.05 4.01
C GLU A 327 9.10 5.81 3.36
N LYS A 328 8.94 5.70 2.02
CA LYS A 328 7.84 6.34 1.27
C LYS A 328 6.56 5.50 1.17
N ILE A 329 6.62 4.19 1.43
CA ILE A 329 5.46 3.28 1.34
C ILE A 329 4.89 2.86 2.70
N THR A 330 5.57 3.19 3.81
CA THR A 330 5.08 2.92 5.16
C THR A 330 3.77 3.65 5.42
N LEU A 331 2.71 2.88 5.64
CA LEU A 331 1.40 3.35 6.08
C LEU A 331 1.34 3.34 7.61
N ASN A 332 0.55 4.27 8.16
CA ASN A 332 0.32 4.38 9.59
C ASN A 332 -1.14 4.08 9.93
N ALA A 333 -1.38 3.29 10.97
CA ALA A 333 -2.70 3.11 11.56
C ALA A 333 -2.65 3.31 13.07
N THR A 334 -3.72 3.85 13.65
CA THR A 334 -3.89 3.94 15.11
C THR A 334 -5.21 3.29 15.46
N LEU A 335 -5.13 2.16 16.15
CA LEU A 335 -6.29 1.42 16.62
C LEU A 335 -6.63 1.87 18.04
N THR A 336 -7.92 2.14 18.26
CA THR A 336 -8.53 2.45 19.56
C THR A 336 -9.71 1.51 19.80
N GLY A 337 -10.40 1.62 20.94
CA GLY A 337 -11.54 0.74 21.23
C GLY A 337 -11.13 -0.66 21.68
N ALA A 338 -10.02 -0.76 22.41
CA ALA A 338 -9.56 -2.01 22.99
C ALA A 338 -10.67 -2.67 23.82
N ILE A 339 -10.81 -3.99 23.68
CA ILE A 339 -11.59 -4.82 24.61
C ILE A 339 -10.63 -5.28 25.68
N ASP A 340 -10.84 -4.87 26.94
CA ASP A 340 -9.98 -5.21 28.07
C ASP A 340 -10.76 -5.80 29.24
N ASN A 341 -10.07 -6.53 30.13
CA ASN A 341 -10.65 -6.99 31.38
C ASN A 341 -9.58 -7.30 32.43
N ARG A 342 -9.78 -6.74 33.62
CA ARG A 342 -8.91 -6.93 34.78
C ARG A 342 -9.03 -8.35 35.34
N LEU A 343 -7.89 -9.02 35.52
CA LEU A 343 -7.78 -10.29 36.23
C LEU A 343 -7.27 -10.04 37.66
N ARG A 344 -8.10 -10.33 38.66
CA ARG A 344 -7.81 -10.04 40.07
C ARG A 344 -7.87 -11.29 40.95
N GLU A 345 -6.75 -11.65 41.56
CA GLU A 345 -6.63 -12.83 42.43
C GLU A 345 -7.54 -12.77 43.67
N ALA A 346 -7.63 -11.62 44.34
CA ALA A 346 -8.45 -11.45 45.54
C ALA A 346 -9.97 -11.53 45.29
N SER A 347 -10.41 -11.55 44.03
CA SER A 347 -11.82 -11.66 43.65
C SER A 347 -11.93 -12.52 42.39
N PRO A 348 -11.60 -13.83 42.50
CA PRO A 348 -11.13 -14.59 41.36
C PRO A 348 -12.23 -14.99 40.35
N ASP A 349 -13.49 -14.88 40.77
CA ASP A 349 -14.68 -15.13 39.94
C ASP A 349 -15.38 -13.85 39.49
N ALA A 350 -14.87 -12.66 39.86
CA ALA A 350 -15.44 -11.39 39.44
C ALA A 350 -15.00 -11.03 38.01
N VAL A 351 -15.94 -10.52 37.22
CA VAL A 351 -15.72 -10.01 35.85
C VAL A 351 -15.70 -8.49 35.92
N TYR A 352 -14.70 -7.86 35.31
CA TYR A 352 -14.42 -6.43 35.41
C TYR A 352 -14.49 -5.72 34.05
N GLN A 353 -15.44 -6.10 33.19
CA GLN A 353 -15.58 -5.58 31.81
C GLN A 353 -15.72 -4.04 31.72
N ASP A 354 -16.29 -3.41 32.76
CA ASP A 354 -16.56 -1.97 32.82
C ASP A 354 -15.56 -1.25 33.75
N SER A 355 -14.47 -1.93 34.13
CA SER A 355 -13.40 -1.32 34.93
C SER A 355 -12.82 -0.14 34.18
N THR A 356 -12.53 0.96 34.89
CA THR A 356 -11.88 2.13 34.31
C THR A 356 -10.35 1.96 34.21
N PHE A 357 -9.79 0.87 34.73
CA PHE A 357 -8.36 0.66 34.87
C PHE A 357 -7.88 -0.70 34.35
N ILE A 358 -6.67 -0.67 33.80
CA ILE A 358 -5.83 -1.82 33.44
C ILE A 358 -4.77 -1.98 34.52
N ASP A 359 -4.79 -3.09 35.24
CA ASP A 359 -4.05 -3.26 36.49
C ASP A 359 -3.01 -4.37 36.38
N VAL A 360 -1.78 -4.07 36.81
CA VAL A 360 -0.65 -4.99 36.65
C VAL A 360 0.22 -4.99 37.91
N GLY A 361 0.64 -6.18 38.37
CA GLY A 361 1.56 -6.35 39.49
C GLY A 361 0.91 -6.78 40.80
N GLY A 362 1.61 -6.63 41.92
CA GLY A 362 1.15 -7.08 43.23
C GLY A 362 0.93 -5.95 44.25
N MET A 363 -0.18 -5.99 44.98
CA MET A 363 -0.45 -5.11 46.13
C MET A 363 -1.34 -5.80 47.16
N ASN A 364 -1.03 -5.62 48.45
CA ASN A 364 -1.83 -6.13 49.58
C ASN A 364 -2.07 -7.65 49.52
N ASN A 365 -1.03 -8.43 49.21
CA ASN A 365 -1.10 -9.89 49.04
C ASN A 365 -2.10 -10.37 47.96
N ALA A 366 -2.31 -9.55 46.93
CA ALA A 366 -3.11 -9.91 45.77
C ALA A 366 -2.37 -9.56 44.48
N VAL A 367 -2.48 -10.45 43.50
CA VAL A 367 -1.95 -10.27 42.15
C VAL A 367 -3.00 -9.69 41.20
N TYR A 368 -2.53 -8.84 40.30
CA TYR A 368 -3.30 -8.17 39.25
C TYR A 368 -2.60 -8.37 37.89
N ARG A 369 -3.40 -8.76 36.91
CA ARG A 369 -3.01 -8.87 35.50
C ARG A 369 -4.14 -8.30 34.65
N ASP A 370 -3.85 -8.08 33.39
CA ASP A 370 -4.86 -7.66 32.43
C ASP A 370 -4.83 -8.52 31.17
N ILE A 371 -5.95 -8.53 30.46
CA ILE A 371 -6.06 -9.14 29.14
C ILE A 371 -6.79 -8.19 28.21
N MET A 372 -6.19 -7.93 27.05
CA MET A 372 -6.62 -6.89 26.13
C MET A 372 -6.66 -7.42 24.70
N TRP A 373 -7.55 -6.90 23.86
CA TRP A 373 -7.65 -7.26 22.46
C TRP A 373 -7.97 -6.02 21.60
N PHE A 374 -7.30 -5.92 20.46
CA PHE A 374 -7.61 -4.95 19.40
C PHE A 374 -8.06 -5.70 18.14
N ASP A 375 -8.96 -5.08 17.39
CA ASP A 375 -9.37 -5.61 16.09
C ASP A 375 -8.25 -5.40 15.05
N LEU A 376 -7.73 -6.50 14.52
CA LEU A 376 -6.70 -6.51 13.49
C LEU A 376 -7.23 -7.01 12.14
N ASN A 377 -8.54 -7.20 11.98
CA ASN A 377 -9.13 -7.82 10.78
C ASN A 377 -8.92 -7.00 9.50
N GLU A 378 -8.60 -5.71 9.61
CA GLU A 378 -8.25 -4.85 8.47
C GLU A 378 -6.87 -5.18 7.89
N PHE A 379 -5.98 -5.79 8.69
CA PHE A 379 -4.64 -6.21 8.30
C PHE A 379 -4.69 -7.70 7.96
N ASN A 380 -4.15 -8.06 6.80
CA ASN A 380 -4.18 -9.45 6.30
C ASN A 380 -2.76 -9.98 6.15
N ASN A 381 -2.62 -11.23 5.74
CA ASN A 381 -1.33 -11.89 5.63
C ASN A 381 -0.39 -11.34 4.53
N ALA A 382 -0.86 -10.44 3.67
CA ALA A 382 -0.01 -9.66 2.77
C ALA A 382 0.57 -8.40 3.43
N THR A 383 0.00 -7.96 4.55
CA THR A 383 0.49 -6.81 5.32
C THR A 383 1.73 -7.21 6.12
N GLU A 384 2.85 -6.52 5.87
CA GLU A 384 4.06 -6.59 6.69
C GLU A 384 4.03 -5.48 7.73
N VAL A 385 3.89 -5.81 9.01
CA VAL A 385 3.93 -4.81 10.10
C VAL A 385 5.38 -4.54 10.46
N THR A 386 5.87 -3.33 10.14
CA THR A 386 7.25 -2.91 10.43
C THR A 386 7.41 -2.40 11.85
N SER A 387 6.34 -1.85 12.45
CA SER A 387 6.32 -1.45 13.85
C SER A 387 4.90 -1.59 14.43
N ALA A 388 4.79 -2.05 15.68
CA ALA A 388 3.56 -2.01 16.46
C ALA A 388 3.84 -1.58 17.90
N ASN A 389 3.32 -0.42 18.31
CA ASN A 389 3.49 0.12 19.65
C ASN A 389 2.15 0.13 20.40
N LEU A 390 2.11 -0.59 21.53
CA LEU A 390 0.99 -0.56 22.47
C LEU A 390 1.20 0.59 23.47
N SER A 391 0.37 1.61 23.38
CA SER A 391 0.41 2.78 24.26
C SER A 391 -0.56 2.63 25.42
N LEU A 392 -0.05 2.70 26.65
CA LEU A 392 -0.86 2.67 27.87
C LEU A 392 -0.65 3.94 28.69
N TYR A 393 -1.74 4.58 29.13
CA TYR A 393 -1.67 5.85 29.86
C TYR A 393 -1.50 5.63 31.38
N TRP A 394 -0.32 5.92 31.93
CA TRP A 394 0.02 5.55 33.31
C TRP A 394 -0.58 6.52 34.34
N TYR A 395 -1.43 5.98 35.22
CA TYR A 395 -2.24 6.76 36.17
C TYR A 395 -1.89 6.51 37.66
N TYR A 396 -1.65 5.27 38.07
CA TYR A 396 -1.53 4.88 39.50
C TYR A 396 -0.22 4.12 39.78
N PRO A 397 0.40 4.21 40.98
CA PRO A 397 -0.04 4.84 42.25
C PRO A 397 0.03 6.37 42.33
N ALA A 398 -1.09 7.01 42.65
CA ALA A 398 -1.14 8.46 42.86
C ALA A 398 -0.25 8.86 44.05
N GLU A 399 0.71 9.76 43.80
CA GLU A 399 1.58 10.42 44.79
C GLU A 399 2.49 9.50 45.63
N ASN A 400 2.58 8.20 45.32
CA ASN A 400 3.38 7.24 46.09
C ASN A 400 4.37 6.48 45.20
N SER A 401 5.60 6.30 45.67
CA SER A 401 6.54 5.37 45.05
C SER A 401 6.17 3.92 45.37
N ARG A 402 6.67 3.00 44.55
CA ARG A 402 6.55 1.55 44.77
C ARG A 402 7.83 1.05 45.42
N LEU A 403 7.72 -0.04 46.17
CA LEU A 403 8.91 -0.65 46.80
C LEU A 403 9.83 -1.30 45.77
N ASN A 404 9.25 -1.83 44.70
CA ASN A 404 9.96 -2.54 43.64
C ASN A 404 9.65 -1.93 42.27
N ASP A 405 10.58 -2.09 41.33
CA ASP A 405 10.35 -1.82 39.92
C ASP A 405 9.19 -2.67 39.39
N THR A 406 8.40 -2.10 38.48
CA THR A 406 7.38 -2.85 37.75
C THR A 406 7.90 -3.16 36.36
N VAL A 407 8.31 -4.40 36.14
CA VAL A 407 8.64 -4.89 34.80
C VAL A 407 7.38 -5.47 34.19
N ILE A 408 6.72 -4.73 33.31
CA ILE A 408 5.50 -5.14 32.63
C ILE A 408 5.90 -5.98 31.42
N GLU A 409 5.21 -7.09 31.23
CA GLU A 409 5.48 -8.10 30.22
C GLU A 409 4.21 -8.44 29.46
N VAL A 410 4.34 -8.57 28.14
CA VAL A 410 3.25 -8.93 27.23
C VAL A 410 3.47 -10.34 26.68
N TYR A 411 2.42 -11.16 26.81
CA TYR A 411 2.39 -12.54 26.33
C TYR A 411 1.18 -12.78 25.43
N LYS A 412 1.25 -13.84 24.61
CA LYS A 412 0.14 -14.30 23.76
C LYS A 412 -0.82 -15.17 24.57
N PRO A 413 -2.11 -14.81 24.74
CA PRO A 413 -3.08 -15.70 25.38
C PRO A 413 -3.17 -17.03 24.63
N ALA A 414 -3.21 -18.15 25.36
CA ALA A 414 -3.21 -19.48 24.77
C ALA A 414 -4.54 -19.85 24.07
N SER A 415 -5.59 -19.05 24.26
CA SER A 415 -6.92 -19.27 23.70
C SER A 415 -7.68 -17.95 23.66
N SER A 416 -8.71 -17.89 22.79
CA SER A 416 -9.69 -16.81 22.83
C SER A 416 -10.42 -16.77 24.17
N TRP A 417 -10.90 -15.59 24.53
CA TRP A 417 -11.59 -15.30 25.78
C TRP A 417 -12.81 -14.41 25.50
N ASN A 418 -13.74 -14.34 26.45
CA ASN A 418 -14.97 -13.57 26.32
C ASN A 418 -14.99 -12.46 27.37
N SER A 419 -15.00 -11.20 26.93
CA SER A 419 -14.95 -10.04 27.83
C SER A 419 -16.09 -9.99 28.85
N SER A 420 -17.26 -10.55 28.54
CA SER A 420 -18.39 -10.61 29.48
C SER A 420 -18.27 -11.70 30.56
N TYR A 421 -17.29 -12.60 30.46
CA TYR A 421 -17.15 -13.75 31.37
C TYR A 421 -15.74 -14.00 31.88
N VAL A 422 -14.73 -13.35 31.31
CA VAL A 422 -13.34 -13.53 31.71
C VAL A 422 -13.11 -12.99 33.14
N SER A 423 -12.47 -13.80 33.96
CA SER A 423 -12.08 -13.55 35.35
C SER A 423 -10.73 -14.19 35.63
N TRP A 424 -10.21 -14.04 36.84
CA TRP A 424 -8.97 -14.72 37.25
C TRP A 424 -9.05 -16.25 37.09
N ASN A 425 -10.20 -16.87 37.38
CA ASN A 425 -10.38 -18.32 37.28
C ASN A 425 -10.88 -18.80 35.90
N ASN A 426 -11.60 -17.96 35.14
CA ASN A 426 -12.28 -18.39 33.90
C ASN A 426 -11.95 -17.50 32.71
N ARG A 427 -11.80 -18.09 31.51
CA ARG A 427 -11.62 -17.33 30.25
C ARG A 427 -12.92 -17.05 29.52
N ASP A 428 -13.93 -17.86 29.78
CA ASP A 428 -15.27 -17.78 29.19
C ASP A 428 -16.27 -18.45 30.15
N LYS A 429 -17.57 -18.36 29.84
CA LYS A 429 -18.66 -18.90 30.64
C LYS A 429 -18.47 -20.38 30.94
N ASN A 430 -18.20 -20.69 32.21
CA ASN A 430 -17.93 -22.04 32.71
C ASN A 430 -16.69 -22.72 32.09
N VAL A 431 -15.74 -21.94 31.58
CA VAL A 431 -14.50 -22.44 31.00
C VAL A 431 -13.32 -21.86 31.79
N ALA A 432 -12.79 -22.67 32.70
CA ALA A 432 -11.65 -22.30 33.54
C ALA A 432 -10.36 -22.17 32.73
N TRP A 433 -9.47 -21.27 33.15
CA TRP A 433 -8.05 -21.36 32.81
C TRP A 433 -7.46 -22.64 33.41
N LYS A 434 -6.42 -23.19 32.79
CA LYS A 434 -5.64 -24.27 33.40
C LYS A 434 -4.83 -23.72 34.59
N ASN A 435 -4.31 -22.50 34.46
CA ASN A 435 -3.61 -21.77 35.51
C ASN A 435 -4.42 -20.52 35.88
N PRO A 436 -4.80 -20.32 37.15
CA PRO A 436 -5.45 -19.09 37.58
C PRO A 436 -4.61 -17.85 37.23
N GLY A 437 -5.27 -16.80 36.76
CA GLY A 437 -4.63 -15.58 36.24
C GLY A 437 -4.21 -15.67 34.77
N GLY A 438 -4.61 -16.72 34.05
CA GLY A 438 -4.49 -16.81 32.60
C GLY A 438 -3.54 -17.89 32.10
N ASP A 439 -3.82 -18.38 30.88
CA ASP A 439 -2.92 -19.26 30.13
C ASP A 439 -2.28 -18.50 28.97
N TRP A 440 -0.95 -18.57 28.83
CA TRP A 440 -0.22 -17.90 27.75
C TRP A 440 0.88 -18.76 27.13
N TYR A 441 1.29 -18.33 25.95
CA TYR A 441 2.55 -18.71 25.32
C TYR A 441 3.50 -17.52 25.33
N ASP A 442 4.76 -17.81 25.61
CA ASP A 442 5.86 -16.86 25.44
C ASP A 442 6.30 -16.80 23.96
N LYS A 443 7.23 -15.90 23.61
CA LYS A 443 7.63 -15.73 22.20
C LYS A 443 8.39 -16.91 21.60
N ASN A 444 8.88 -17.82 22.43
CA ASN A 444 9.47 -19.07 22.00
C ASN A 444 8.43 -20.20 21.85
N GLY A 445 7.14 -19.88 22.02
CA GLY A 445 6.04 -20.85 21.97
C GLY A 445 5.95 -21.74 23.21
N VAL A 446 6.57 -21.37 24.33
CA VAL A 446 6.54 -22.15 25.57
C VAL A 446 5.30 -21.77 26.39
N SER A 447 4.48 -22.78 26.71
CA SER A 447 3.31 -22.59 27.58
C SER A 447 3.77 -22.15 28.97
N GLN A 448 3.23 -21.05 29.48
CA GLN A 448 3.63 -20.45 30.76
C GLN A 448 5.13 -20.09 30.81
N GLY A 449 5.74 -19.81 29.65
CA GLY A 449 7.14 -19.41 29.56
C GLY A 449 7.39 -18.00 30.12
N ASP A 450 8.66 -17.68 30.30
CA ASP A 450 9.18 -16.47 30.95
C ASP A 450 9.87 -15.50 29.97
N THR A 451 9.81 -15.79 28.66
CA THR A 451 10.37 -14.92 27.61
C THR A 451 9.26 -14.13 26.91
N PRO A 452 8.91 -12.92 27.38
CA PRO A 452 7.78 -12.17 26.82
C PRO A 452 8.04 -11.70 25.38
N TYR A 453 6.97 -11.41 24.65
CA TYR A 453 7.07 -10.75 23.34
C TYR A 453 7.56 -9.32 23.49
N ALA A 454 7.15 -8.65 24.56
CA ALA A 454 7.54 -7.27 24.85
C ALA A 454 7.66 -7.03 26.34
N SER A 455 8.50 -6.08 26.74
CA SER A 455 8.56 -5.63 28.12
C SER A 455 8.96 -4.17 28.26
N ILE A 456 8.42 -3.51 29.27
CA ILE A 456 8.84 -2.17 29.70
C ILE A 456 9.06 -2.18 31.22
N THR A 457 9.99 -1.34 31.71
CA THR A 457 10.24 -1.19 33.15
C THR A 457 9.84 0.20 33.60
N LEU A 458 8.92 0.27 34.57
CA LEU A 458 8.63 1.49 35.34
C LEU A 458 9.39 1.40 36.66
N LYS A 459 10.24 2.38 36.97
CA LYS A 459 11.06 2.32 38.19
C LYS A 459 10.21 2.50 39.44
N GLY A 460 10.53 1.78 40.50
CA GLY A 460 9.82 1.87 41.77
C GLY A 460 9.84 3.30 42.33
N SER A 461 10.92 4.03 42.07
CA SER A 461 11.09 5.44 42.44
C SER A 461 10.33 6.44 41.56
N GLU A 462 9.86 6.04 40.38
CA GLU A 462 9.10 6.91 39.48
C GLU A 462 7.63 6.99 39.91
N LEU A 463 7.07 8.20 39.80
CA LEU A 463 5.65 8.47 40.04
C LEU A 463 4.90 8.48 38.69
N PRO A 464 3.59 8.16 38.68
CA PRO A 464 2.79 8.28 37.46
C PRO A 464 2.84 9.70 36.91
N ASP A 465 3.19 9.81 35.64
CA ASP A 465 3.39 11.08 34.95
C ASP A 465 2.16 11.53 34.15
N ASN A 466 1.09 10.73 34.17
CA ASN A 466 -0.11 10.95 33.36
C ASN A 466 0.26 11.11 31.88
N LYS A 467 1.04 10.16 31.35
CA LYS A 467 1.42 10.07 29.94
C LYS A 467 1.30 8.65 29.42
N TYR A 468 1.34 8.52 28.10
CA TYR A 468 1.48 7.23 27.44
C TYR A 468 2.88 6.66 27.61
N HIS A 469 2.93 5.38 27.91
CA HIS A 469 4.13 4.55 27.90
C HIS A 469 3.95 3.51 26.80
N GLU A 470 4.94 3.43 25.92
CA GLU A 470 4.90 2.61 24.72
C GLU A 470 5.58 1.27 24.95
N ILE A 471 4.91 0.19 24.55
CA ILE A 471 5.43 -1.17 24.60
C ILE A 471 5.50 -1.69 23.16
N ASP A 472 6.70 -1.96 22.67
CA ASP A 472 6.92 -2.51 21.33
C ASP A 472 6.44 -3.96 21.27
N VAL A 473 5.27 -4.17 20.66
CA VAL A 473 4.61 -5.47 20.48
C VAL A 473 4.67 -5.95 19.03
N THR A 474 5.59 -5.41 18.22
CA THR A 474 5.73 -5.67 16.78
C THR A 474 5.76 -7.17 16.47
N GLU A 475 6.55 -7.95 17.21
CA GLU A 475 6.70 -9.40 17.00
C GLU A 475 5.37 -10.14 17.15
N LEU A 476 4.60 -9.84 18.21
CA LEU A 476 3.31 -10.50 18.47
C LEU A 476 2.22 -10.09 17.46
N VAL A 477 2.15 -8.79 17.13
CA VAL A 477 1.19 -8.30 16.14
C VAL A 477 1.47 -8.90 14.77
N ASN A 478 2.74 -9.03 14.37
CA ASN A 478 3.12 -9.70 13.12
C ASN A 478 2.65 -11.15 13.06
N GLU A 479 2.75 -11.90 14.16
CA GLU A 479 2.26 -13.28 14.17
C GLU A 479 0.73 -13.38 14.00
N TYR A 480 -0.02 -12.38 14.45
CA TYR A 480 -1.46 -12.30 14.23
C TYR A 480 -1.81 -11.89 12.79
N VAL A 481 -1.17 -10.85 12.27
CA VAL A 481 -1.44 -10.29 10.93
C VAL A 481 -1.03 -11.27 9.83
N SER A 482 0.12 -11.93 9.97
CA SER A 482 0.58 -12.98 9.04
C SER A 482 -0.32 -14.21 8.98
N GLY A 483 -1.24 -14.36 9.94
CA GLY A 483 -2.14 -15.51 10.05
C GLY A 483 -1.48 -16.77 10.65
N ASN A 484 -0.25 -16.66 11.19
CA ASN A 484 0.41 -17.76 11.91
C ASN A 484 -0.41 -18.19 13.13
N TYR A 485 -1.03 -17.22 13.82
CA TYR A 485 -1.96 -17.46 14.91
C TYR A 485 -3.23 -16.63 14.76
N ALA A 486 -4.35 -17.15 15.28
CA ALA A 486 -5.55 -16.33 15.48
C ALA A 486 -5.26 -15.21 16.49
N ASN A 487 -5.79 -14.02 16.25
CA ASN A 487 -5.65 -12.88 17.16
C ASN A 487 -6.38 -13.14 18.48
N THR A 488 -5.63 -13.54 19.51
CA THR A 488 -6.10 -13.77 20.88
C THR A 488 -5.85 -12.59 21.82
N GLY A 489 -5.23 -11.51 21.33
CA GLY A 489 -4.94 -10.30 22.10
C GLY A 489 -3.61 -10.37 22.89
N PHE A 490 -3.57 -9.68 24.01
CA PHE A 490 -2.40 -9.46 24.86
C PHE A 490 -2.75 -9.87 26.29
N LEU A 491 -1.96 -10.77 26.89
CA LEU A 491 -1.96 -10.97 28.34
C LEU A 491 -0.84 -10.13 28.94
N ILE A 492 -1.18 -9.24 29.86
CA ILE A 492 -0.26 -8.24 30.44
C ILE A 492 -0.08 -8.55 31.91
N LYS A 493 1.16 -8.82 32.33
CA LYS A 493 1.51 -9.10 33.73
C LYS A 493 2.80 -8.42 34.14
N ALA A 494 3.05 -8.26 35.43
CA ALA A 494 4.38 -7.90 35.91
C ALA A 494 5.24 -9.17 35.99
N ARG A 495 6.54 -9.08 35.70
CA ARG A 495 7.49 -10.20 35.85
C ARG A 495 7.41 -10.79 37.25
N ASP A 496 7.69 -9.94 38.23
CA ASP A 496 7.50 -10.19 39.66
C ASP A 496 6.17 -9.56 40.07
N GLU A 497 5.34 -10.24 40.85
CA GLU A 497 3.99 -9.76 41.19
C GLU A 497 3.88 -9.44 42.68
N ASN A 498 4.80 -8.60 43.19
CA ASN A 498 4.93 -8.29 44.61
C ASN A 498 5.34 -6.83 44.86
N ASN A 499 4.46 -6.05 45.50
CA ASN A 499 4.65 -4.64 45.89
C ASN A 499 5.12 -3.72 44.75
N ASN A 500 4.63 -3.98 43.54
CA ASN A 500 4.94 -3.25 42.32
C ASN A 500 3.68 -3.00 41.47
N TYR A 501 2.54 -2.84 42.14
CA TYR A 501 1.28 -2.58 41.44
C TYR A 501 1.29 -1.24 40.71
N VAL A 502 0.74 -1.25 39.49
CA VAL A 502 0.53 -0.09 38.63
C VAL A 502 -0.84 -0.17 37.99
N ALA A 503 -1.41 0.98 37.63
CA ALA A 503 -2.61 1.03 36.82
C ALA A 503 -2.50 2.03 35.67
N PHE A 504 -3.05 1.64 34.53
CA PHE A 504 -3.27 2.47 33.35
C PHE A 504 -4.77 2.69 33.15
N TYR A 505 -5.15 3.67 32.34
CA TYR A 505 -6.56 3.83 31.96
C TYR A 505 -6.99 2.79 30.93
N SER A 506 -8.13 2.16 31.18
CA SER A 506 -8.82 1.26 30.24
C SER A 506 -9.55 2.02 29.14
N ASN A 507 -10.15 1.29 28.20
CA ASN A 507 -11.06 1.88 27.22
C ASN A 507 -12.35 2.48 27.86
N ASN A 508 -12.71 2.06 29.08
CA ASN A 508 -13.90 2.54 29.79
C ASN A 508 -13.63 3.71 30.75
N CYS A 509 -12.44 4.34 30.70
CA CYS A 509 -12.07 5.41 31.65
C CYS A 509 -12.92 6.70 31.54
N GLY A 510 -13.72 6.83 30.47
CA GLY A 510 -14.58 8.00 30.22
C GLY A 510 -13.85 9.19 29.59
N ASN A 511 -12.57 9.04 29.23
CA ASN A 511 -11.80 10.06 28.52
C ASN A 511 -11.07 9.46 27.31
N GLU A 512 -11.57 9.77 26.11
CA GLU A 512 -11.04 9.29 24.83
C GLU A 512 -9.57 9.66 24.57
N THR A 513 -9.03 10.68 25.26
CA THR A 513 -7.61 11.06 25.10
C THR A 513 -6.66 10.17 25.91
N GLN A 514 -7.19 9.34 26.81
CA GLN A 514 -6.43 8.53 27.77
C GLN A 514 -6.63 7.01 27.59
N VAL A 515 -7.42 6.59 26.60
CA VAL A 515 -7.67 5.17 26.31
C VAL A 515 -6.44 4.48 25.69
N PRO A 516 -6.30 3.15 25.85
CA PRO A 516 -5.25 2.37 25.19
C PRO A 516 -5.26 2.52 23.68
N LYS A 517 -4.07 2.49 23.07
CA LYS A 517 -3.91 2.59 21.61
C LYS A 517 -2.92 1.56 21.12
N LEU A 518 -3.11 1.08 19.89
CA LEU A 518 -2.11 0.32 19.17
C LEU A 518 -1.76 1.08 17.89
N GLN A 519 -0.56 1.66 17.83
CA GLN A 519 -0.06 2.29 16.60
C GLN A 519 0.70 1.29 15.77
N LEU A 520 0.40 1.22 14.48
CA LEU A 520 1.04 0.34 13.52
C LEU A 520 1.71 1.17 12.43
N GLU A 521 2.94 0.79 12.10
CA GLU A 521 3.60 1.10 10.84
C GLU A 521 3.62 -0.19 10.02
N TYR A 522 3.19 -0.13 8.76
CA TYR A 522 3.08 -1.32 7.92
C TYR A 522 3.21 -1.04 6.43
N ILE A 523 3.55 -2.08 5.69
CA ILE A 523 3.62 -2.12 4.24
C ILE A 523 2.55 -3.11 3.77
N ASN A 524 1.77 -2.73 2.75
CA ASN A 524 0.62 -3.52 2.27
C ASN A 524 0.88 -4.24 0.96
#